data_AF-A0A089Q696-F1
#
_entry.id   AF-A0A089Q696-F1
#
_cell.length_a   1.000
_cell.length_b   1.000
_cell.length_c   1.000
_cell.angle_alpha   90.00
_cell.angle_beta   90.00
_cell.angle_gamma   90.00
#
_symmetry.space_group_name_H-M   'P 1'
#
loop_
_entity.id
_entity.type
_entity.pdbx_description
1 polymer ?
#
loop_
_entity_poly.entity_id
_entity_poly.type
_entity_poly.pdbx_seq_one_letter_code
_entity_poly.pdbx_strand_id
1 'polypeptide(L)'
;MAITNNTGAGSQIRLLCMIDRVLNRRMGEPIAKTALVDLLRPEMLPGSTGARKRLPAEISFWAKEGLWKVEKAGLSQQSPLCSERDLPSRVLRTLISSVETEPLLSGTRGQPFLMSVTSVLAQDKYTLRGNEPLTKDAVPTAVGPMLHNQMAGVGWRYLNSTNEAEPFLDYAYFLGFTEPYLDGWVMDPTRAIEGVLDNLQLASATPIQQFLDRLAEHLPMLDRGKYRELVEPMIIAENWQPLEGRIISASLSQALLRLELTMQLTFNTLSDDPYDWILQDTNGSQRRISTVSVGEARK
;
A
#
# COMPACT_ATOMS: atom_id res chain seq x y z
N MET A 1 -0.91 15.93 -10.19
CA MET A 1 0.11 15.75 -9.14
C MET A 1 -0.26 14.52 -8.33
N ALA A 2 0.74 13.75 -7.94
CA ALA A 2 0.55 12.48 -7.24
C ALA A 2 0.12 12.67 -5.79
N ILE A 3 -0.44 11.61 -5.18
CA ILE A 3 -0.73 11.57 -3.73
C ILE A 3 0.53 11.68 -2.88
N THR A 4 1.68 11.30 -3.44
CA THR A 4 3.00 11.45 -2.80
C THR A 4 3.49 12.89 -2.82
N ASN A 5 2.81 13.85 -3.44
CA ASN A 5 3.25 15.25 -3.44
C ASN A 5 2.42 16.05 -2.43
N ASN A 6 3.06 16.74 -1.48
CA ASN A 6 2.39 17.49 -0.41
C ASN A 6 1.44 18.61 -0.89
N THR A 7 1.56 19.06 -2.15
CA THR A 7 0.65 20.02 -2.79
C THR A 7 -0.39 19.36 -3.69
N GLY A 8 -0.26 18.07 -3.95
CA GLY A 8 -1.21 17.27 -4.72
C GLY A 8 -2.56 17.13 -4.01
N ALA A 9 -3.64 17.14 -4.78
CA ALA A 9 -4.92 16.68 -4.28
C ALA A 9 -4.84 15.17 -4.01
N GLY A 10 -5.43 14.73 -2.92
CA GLY A 10 -5.29 13.35 -2.45
C GLY A 10 -4.10 13.15 -1.52
N SER A 11 -3.30 14.17 -1.18
CA SER A 11 -2.09 13.99 -0.37
C SER A 11 -2.35 14.06 1.13
N GLN A 12 -3.51 14.58 1.56
CA GLN A 12 -3.76 14.93 2.96
C GLN A 12 -4.51 13.82 3.69
N ILE A 13 -3.79 12.82 4.21
CA ILE A 13 -4.38 11.67 4.94
C ILE A 13 -5.30 12.11 6.09
N ARG A 14 -4.96 13.18 6.82
CA ARG A 14 -5.81 13.69 7.91
C ARG A 14 -7.18 14.18 7.40
N LEU A 15 -7.21 14.85 6.25
CA LEU A 15 -8.45 15.28 5.62
C LEU A 15 -9.23 14.07 5.10
N LEU A 16 -8.55 13.10 4.49
CA LEU A 16 -9.14 11.84 4.05
C LEU A 16 -9.85 11.11 5.20
N CYS A 17 -9.18 10.90 6.34
CA CYS A 17 -9.78 10.26 7.52
C CYS A 17 -10.97 11.05 8.07
N MET A 18 -10.86 12.38 8.11
CA MET A 18 -11.94 13.25 8.59
C MET A 18 -13.17 13.19 7.69
N ILE A 19 -12.98 13.25 6.37
CA ILE A 19 -14.08 13.16 5.39
C ILE A 19 -14.76 11.79 5.51
N ASP A 20 -13.97 10.71 5.48
CA ASP A 20 -14.50 9.35 5.53
C ASP A 20 -15.29 9.08 6.82
N ARG A 21 -14.77 9.56 7.96
CA ARG A 21 -15.47 9.47 9.25
C ARG A 21 -16.83 10.16 9.23
N VAL A 22 -16.93 11.34 8.62
CA VAL A 22 -18.20 12.05 8.49
C VAL A 22 -19.16 11.27 7.60
N LEU A 23 -18.70 10.75 6.45
CA LEU A 23 -19.55 9.98 5.54
C LEU A 23 -20.06 8.68 6.18
N ASN A 24 -19.23 7.95 6.92
CA ASN A 24 -19.64 6.71 7.61
C ASN A 24 -20.69 6.97 8.70
N ARG A 25 -20.58 8.09 9.42
CA ARG A 25 -21.55 8.48 10.47
C ARG A 25 -22.93 8.85 9.93
N ARG A 26 -23.04 9.11 8.64
CA ARG A 26 -24.31 9.40 7.98
C ARG A 26 -25.09 8.14 7.57
N MET A 27 -24.56 6.94 7.84
CA MET A 27 -25.25 5.66 7.65
C MET A 27 -25.85 5.48 6.24
N GLY A 28 -25.17 6.01 5.22
CA GLY A 28 -25.60 5.95 3.82
C GLY A 28 -26.36 7.18 3.32
N GLU A 29 -26.77 8.11 4.18
CA GLU A 29 -27.42 9.35 3.76
C GLU A 29 -26.45 10.26 2.97
N PRO A 30 -26.74 10.54 1.68
CA PRO A 30 -25.87 11.38 0.87
C PRO A 30 -25.77 12.81 1.38
N ILE A 31 -24.61 13.43 1.20
CA ILE A 31 -24.38 14.85 1.48
C ILE A 31 -23.80 15.56 0.26
N ALA A 32 -24.40 16.68 -0.13
CA ALA A 32 -23.88 17.50 -1.21
C ALA A 32 -22.45 17.96 -0.90
N LYS A 33 -21.59 18.01 -1.93
CA LYS A 33 -20.18 18.38 -1.74
C LYS A 33 -20.01 19.74 -1.07
N THR A 34 -20.83 20.73 -1.41
CA THR A 34 -20.81 22.07 -0.80
C THR A 34 -21.15 21.99 0.69
N ALA A 35 -22.26 21.32 1.05
CA ALA A 35 -22.65 21.11 2.43
C ALA A 35 -21.59 20.35 3.25
N LEU A 36 -20.91 19.38 2.64
CA LEU A 36 -19.80 18.66 3.29
C LEU A 36 -18.60 19.58 3.55
N VAL A 37 -18.26 20.46 2.61
CA VAL A 37 -17.21 21.47 2.81
C VAL A 37 -17.58 22.44 3.92
N ASP A 38 -18.82 22.93 3.95
CA ASP A 38 -19.30 23.87 4.96
C ASP A 38 -19.32 23.25 6.36
N LEU A 39 -19.70 21.97 6.45
CA LEU A 39 -19.69 21.19 7.69
C LEU A 39 -18.28 20.99 8.25
N LEU A 40 -17.34 20.60 7.38
CA LEU A 40 -15.96 20.28 7.77
C LEU A 40 -15.08 21.53 7.92
N ARG A 41 -15.47 22.66 7.34
CA ARG A 41 -14.79 23.94 7.48
C ARG A 41 -15.76 25.11 7.45
N PRO A 42 -16.39 25.44 8.59
CA PRO A 42 -17.22 26.63 8.71
C PRO A 42 -16.45 27.91 8.36
N GLU A 43 -17.13 28.90 7.76
CA GLU A 43 -16.50 30.15 7.29
C GLU A 43 -15.78 30.95 8.38
N MET A 44 -16.15 30.73 9.65
CA MET A 44 -15.58 31.39 10.82
C MET A 44 -14.17 30.90 11.19
N LEU A 45 -13.66 29.84 10.54
CA LEU A 45 -12.29 29.36 10.80
C LEU A 45 -11.25 30.25 10.10
N PRO A 46 -10.28 30.83 10.85
CA PRO A 46 -9.19 31.57 10.24
C PRO A 46 -8.33 30.63 9.38
N GLY A 47 -8.13 30.98 8.11
CA GLY A 47 -7.37 30.14 7.18
C GLY A 47 -6.89 30.89 5.95
N SER A 48 -5.72 30.51 5.45
CA SER A 48 -5.16 31.05 4.21
C SER A 48 -5.96 30.62 2.98
N THR A 49 -5.91 31.40 1.90
CA THR A 49 -6.52 31.07 0.60
C THR A 49 -6.06 29.72 0.06
N GLY A 50 -4.82 29.32 0.35
CA GLY A 50 -4.29 27.98 0.02
C GLY A 50 -5.00 26.87 0.79
N ALA A 51 -5.14 27.00 2.10
CA ALA A 51 -5.89 26.05 2.93
C ALA A 51 -7.37 25.95 2.50
N ARG A 52 -7.95 27.07 2.03
CA ARG A 52 -9.34 27.10 1.56
C ARG A 52 -9.62 26.20 0.35
N LYS A 53 -8.64 25.99 -0.52
CA LYS A 53 -8.81 25.18 -1.74
C LYS A 53 -8.54 23.68 -1.54
N ARG A 54 -7.86 23.30 -0.45
CA ARG A 54 -7.42 21.91 -0.21
C ARG A 54 -8.59 20.95 0.02
N LEU A 55 -9.48 21.24 0.96
CA LEU A 55 -10.59 20.32 1.31
C LEU A 55 -11.50 20.00 0.09
N PRO A 56 -11.98 20.99 -0.70
CA PRO A 56 -12.76 20.69 -1.91
C PRO A 56 -11.98 19.88 -2.95
N ALA A 57 -10.65 20.05 -3.04
CA ALA A 57 -9.80 19.31 -3.96
C ALA A 57 -9.61 17.85 -3.51
N GLU A 58 -9.40 17.61 -2.21
CA GLU A 58 -9.33 16.28 -1.60
C GLU A 58 -10.64 15.50 -1.83
N ILE A 59 -11.79 16.12 -1.55
CA ILE A 59 -13.09 15.47 -1.77
C ILE A 59 -13.26 15.09 -3.25
N SER A 60 -12.94 16.03 -4.16
CA SER A 60 -13.02 15.77 -5.60
C SER A 60 -12.11 14.65 -6.05
N PHE A 61 -10.89 14.60 -5.53
CA PHE A 61 -9.89 13.61 -5.91
C PHE A 61 -10.38 12.21 -5.56
N TRP A 62 -10.70 11.96 -4.28
CA TRP A 62 -11.08 10.62 -3.79
C TRP A 62 -12.45 10.17 -4.27
N ALA A 63 -13.39 11.11 -4.49
CA ALA A 63 -14.66 10.80 -5.14
C ALA A 63 -14.45 10.35 -6.59
N LYS A 64 -13.54 11.00 -7.33
CA LYS A 64 -13.18 10.60 -8.70
C LYS A 64 -12.46 9.24 -8.73
N GLU A 65 -11.64 8.95 -7.73
CA GLU A 65 -10.99 7.63 -7.60
C GLU A 65 -11.99 6.52 -7.24
N GLY A 66 -13.20 6.86 -6.80
CA GLY A 66 -14.22 5.87 -6.44
C GLY A 66 -14.09 5.32 -5.01
N LEU A 67 -13.42 6.07 -4.12
CA LEU A 67 -13.37 5.69 -2.69
C LEU A 67 -14.75 5.76 -2.01
N TRP A 68 -15.60 6.67 -2.49
CA TRP A 68 -16.95 6.91 -1.98
C TRP A 68 -17.97 6.82 -3.10
N LYS A 69 -19.23 6.54 -2.74
CA LYS A 69 -20.35 6.59 -3.67
C LYS A 69 -20.64 8.03 -4.05
N VAL A 70 -20.80 8.25 -5.35
CA VAL A 70 -21.18 9.55 -5.92
C VAL A 70 -22.54 9.40 -6.57
N GLU A 71 -23.55 10.01 -5.98
CA GLU A 71 -24.94 9.97 -6.43
C GLU A 71 -25.42 11.39 -6.75
N LYS A 72 -26.58 11.51 -7.41
CA LYS A 72 -27.19 12.83 -7.70
C LYS A 72 -27.41 13.67 -6.43
N ALA A 73 -27.72 13.03 -5.31
CA ALA A 73 -27.95 13.68 -4.03
C ALA A 73 -26.66 14.11 -3.30
N GLY A 74 -25.50 13.56 -3.68
CA GLY A 74 -24.22 13.87 -3.05
C GLY A 74 -23.30 12.67 -2.88
N LEU A 75 -22.39 12.77 -1.92
CA LEU A 75 -21.46 11.71 -1.55
C LEU A 75 -21.98 10.90 -0.36
N SER A 76 -21.74 9.58 -0.37
CA SER A 76 -22.03 8.68 0.75
C SER A 76 -20.96 7.59 0.88
N GLN A 77 -20.99 6.84 1.98
CA GLN A 77 -20.07 5.71 2.20
C GLN A 77 -20.21 4.65 1.10
N GLN A 78 -19.12 3.97 0.76
CA GLN A 78 -19.11 2.95 -0.29
C GLN A 78 -19.98 1.72 0.07
N SER A 79 -19.97 1.32 1.34
CA SER A 79 -20.73 0.19 1.87
C SER A 79 -21.20 0.49 3.29
N PRO A 80 -22.33 -0.07 3.75
CA PRO A 80 -22.74 0.00 5.16
C PRO A 80 -21.73 -0.60 6.16
N LEU A 81 -20.81 -1.44 5.67
CA LEU A 81 -19.76 -2.07 6.49
C LEU A 81 -18.49 -1.21 6.59
N CYS A 82 -18.42 -0.08 5.89
CA CYS A 82 -17.26 0.81 5.94
C CYS A 82 -17.06 1.38 7.33
N SER A 83 -15.80 1.49 7.76
CA SER A 83 -15.44 2.06 9.05
C SER A 83 -14.12 2.82 8.98
N GLU A 84 -13.76 3.47 10.09
CA GLU A 84 -12.44 4.09 10.21
C GLU A 84 -11.31 3.04 10.19
N ARG A 85 -11.61 1.78 10.58
CA ARG A 85 -10.62 0.70 10.67
C ARG A 85 -10.25 0.13 9.30
N ASP A 86 -11.19 0.05 8.37
CA ASP A 86 -10.97 -0.51 7.03
C ASP A 86 -10.56 0.54 5.99
N LEU A 87 -10.50 1.83 6.38
CA LEU A 87 -10.16 2.92 5.47
C LEU A 87 -8.81 2.71 4.76
N PRO A 88 -7.70 2.34 5.44
CA PRO A 88 -6.45 2.06 4.75
C PRO A 88 -6.58 1.02 3.63
N SER A 89 -7.26 -0.10 3.90
CA SER A 89 -7.46 -1.18 2.94
C SER A 89 -8.37 -0.77 1.78
N ARG A 90 -9.39 0.05 2.05
CA ARG A 90 -10.24 0.64 1.00
C ARG A 90 -9.46 1.59 0.11
N VAL A 91 -8.65 2.47 0.70
CA VAL A 91 -7.80 3.39 -0.06
C VAL A 91 -6.80 2.61 -0.92
N LEU A 92 -6.14 1.60 -0.36
CA LEU A 92 -5.20 0.76 -1.10
C LEU A 92 -5.89 0.07 -2.28
N ARG A 93 -7.07 -0.53 -2.06
CA ARG A 93 -7.86 -1.16 -3.13
C ARG A 93 -8.25 -0.16 -4.21
N THR A 94 -8.70 1.03 -3.83
CA THR A 94 -9.00 2.13 -4.76
C THR A 94 -7.79 2.50 -5.60
N LEU A 95 -6.61 2.63 -5.00
CA LEU A 95 -5.37 2.92 -5.74
C LEU A 95 -5.02 1.78 -6.71
N ILE A 96 -5.15 0.52 -6.29
CA ILE A 96 -4.88 -0.64 -7.15
C ILE A 96 -5.86 -0.66 -8.33
N SER A 97 -7.16 -0.52 -8.09
CA SER A 97 -8.18 -0.51 -9.15
C SER A 97 -8.01 0.67 -10.12
N SER A 98 -7.46 1.81 -9.67
CA SER A 98 -7.18 2.94 -10.56
C SER A 98 -6.24 2.57 -11.73
N VAL A 99 -5.41 1.54 -11.56
CA VAL A 99 -4.46 1.06 -12.58
C VAL A 99 -5.14 0.43 -13.79
N GLU A 100 -6.38 -0.05 -13.65
CA GLU A 100 -7.20 -0.53 -14.77
C GLU A 100 -7.55 0.61 -15.76
N THR A 101 -7.57 1.85 -15.27
CA THR A 101 -7.92 3.04 -16.07
C THR A 101 -6.71 3.92 -16.43
N GLU A 102 -5.74 4.04 -15.52
CA GLU A 102 -4.49 4.78 -15.72
C GLU A 102 -3.29 3.84 -15.48
N PRO A 103 -2.53 3.44 -16.52
CA PRO A 103 -1.50 2.41 -16.39
C PRO A 103 -0.42 2.72 -15.34
N LEU A 104 0.07 1.69 -14.64
CA LEU A 104 1.01 1.83 -13.51
C LEU A 104 2.23 2.70 -13.84
N LEU A 105 2.84 2.50 -15.02
CA LEU A 105 4.08 3.20 -15.33
C LEU A 105 3.83 4.67 -15.73
N SER A 106 2.70 5.00 -16.36
CA SER A 106 2.43 6.34 -16.93
C SER A 106 1.44 7.19 -16.12
N GLY A 107 0.73 6.59 -15.18
CA GLY A 107 -0.22 7.29 -14.32
C GLY A 107 0.46 8.31 -13.41
N THR A 108 -0.26 9.37 -13.08
CA THR A 108 0.30 10.53 -12.36
C THR A 108 -0.35 10.79 -11.01
N ARG A 109 -1.26 9.92 -10.58
CA ARG A 109 -2.12 10.10 -9.40
C ARG A 109 -1.68 9.18 -8.27
N GLY A 110 -2.23 7.96 -8.24
CA GLY A 110 -1.88 6.92 -7.27
C GLY A 110 -0.71 6.04 -7.70
N GLN A 111 -0.54 5.87 -9.01
CA GLN A 111 0.49 5.04 -9.63
C GLN A 111 1.91 5.42 -9.19
N PRO A 112 2.25 6.71 -9.04
CA PRO A 112 3.55 7.11 -8.54
C PRO A 112 3.86 6.53 -7.14
N PHE A 113 2.88 6.43 -6.24
CA PHE A 113 3.04 5.76 -4.95
C PHE A 113 3.24 4.25 -5.12
N LEU A 114 2.37 3.60 -5.92
CA LEU A 114 2.39 2.15 -6.12
C LEU A 114 3.71 1.66 -6.71
N MET A 115 4.27 2.38 -7.69
CA MET A 115 5.60 2.08 -8.23
C MET A 115 6.69 2.18 -7.15
N SER A 116 6.68 3.29 -6.39
CA SER A 116 7.72 3.56 -5.39
C SER A 116 7.67 2.57 -4.23
N VAL A 117 6.49 2.18 -3.74
CA VAL A 117 6.40 1.17 -2.68
C VAL A 117 6.83 -0.21 -3.20
N THR A 118 6.48 -0.55 -4.45
CA THR A 118 6.89 -1.82 -5.08
C THR A 118 8.40 -1.94 -5.18
N SER A 119 9.11 -0.86 -5.55
CA SER A 119 10.58 -0.90 -5.67
C SER A 119 11.28 -1.05 -4.33
N VAL A 120 10.77 -0.40 -3.29
CA VAL A 120 11.38 -0.51 -1.95
C VAL A 120 11.04 -1.87 -1.30
N LEU A 121 9.84 -2.42 -1.52
CA LEU A 121 9.46 -3.76 -1.07
C LEU A 121 10.35 -4.87 -1.64
N ALA A 122 10.91 -4.66 -2.84
CA ALA A 122 11.80 -5.60 -3.51
C ALA A 122 13.23 -5.60 -2.95
N GLN A 123 13.58 -4.66 -2.07
CA GLN A 123 14.93 -4.49 -1.54
C GLN A 123 15.04 -5.01 -0.10
N ASP A 124 15.98 -5.92 0.14
CA ASP A 124 16.27 -6.45 1.48
C ASP A 124 16.79 -5.36 2.44
N LYS A 125 17.49 -4.36 1.91
CA LYS A 125 18.15 -3.27 2.65
C LYS A 125 17.26 -2.62 3.72
N TYR A 126 16.01 -2.31 3.36
CA TYR A 126 15.07 -1.58 4.22
C TYR A 126 14.11 -2.51 5.00
N THR A 127 14.51 -3.75 5.25
CA THR A 127 13.74 -4.73 6.03
C THR A 127 14.43 -5.01 7.37
N LEU A 128 13.80 -5.75 8.29
CA LEU A 128 14.48 -6.18 9.52
C LEU A 128 15.73 -7.03 9.26
N ARG A 129 15.79 -7.72 8.12
CA ARG A 129 16.97 -8.48 7.69
C ARG A 129 18.10 -7.56 7.22
N GLY A 130 17.77 -6.53 6.43
CA GLY A 130 18.74 -5.53 5.98
C GLY A 130 19.23 -4.61 7.09
N ASN A 131 18.43 -4.48 8.16
CA ASN A 131 18.76 -3.74 9.37
C ASN A 131 19.09 -2.25 9.12
N GLU A 132 18.57 -1.67 8.04
CA GLU A 132 18.73 -0.24 7.74
C GLU A 132 17.36 0.45 7.73
N PRO A 133 17.15 1.48 8.57
CA PRO A 133 15.90 2.22 8.58
C PRO A 133 15.76 3.05 7.30
N LEU A 134 14.58 3.00 6.69
CA LEU A 134 14.18 3.88 5.59
C LEU A 134 13.82 5.27 6.15
N THR A 135 14.80 6.16 6.29
CA THR A 135 14.57 7.54 6.74
C THR A 135 14.07 8.43 5.59
N LYS A 136 13.53 9.62 5.91
CA LYS A 136 13.09 10.62 4.92
C LYS A 136 14.18 10.95 3.89
N ASP A 137 15.42 11.08 4.35
CA ASP A 137 16.57 11.41 3.49
C ASP A 137 17.02 10.22 2.63
N ALA A 138 16.75 8.99 3.07
CA ALA A 138 17.03 7.78 2.32
C ALA A 138 16.01 7.51 1.20
N VAL A 139 14.76 8.00 1.31
CA VAL A 139 13.66 7.71 0.35
C VAL A 139 14.04 8.00 -1.12
N PRO A 140 14.63 9.15 -1.49
CA PRO A 140 14.99 9.42 -2.88
C PRO A 140 15.92 8.36 -3.47
N THR A 141 16.90 7.89 -2.68
CA THR A 141 17.86 6.87 -3.08
C THR A 141 17.24 5.47 -3.03
N ALA A 142 16.41 5.18 -2.03
CA ALA A 142 15.73 3.90 -1.84
C ALA A 142 14.76 3.58 -2.98
N VAL A 143 13.92 4.55 -3.36
CA VAL A 143 13.06 4.40 -4.54
C VAL A 143 13.90 4.38 -5.81
N GLY A 144 14.97 5.18 -5.81
CA GLY A 144 15.97 5.25 -6.86
C GLY A 144 15.47 5.93 -8.14
N PRO A 145 16.37 6.13 -9.12
CA PRO A 145 15.99 6.44 -10.48
C PRO A 145 15.15 5.29 -11.05
N MET A 146 13.85 5.50 -11.25
CA MET A 146 13.02 4.51 -11.94
C MET A 146 12.88 4.92 -13.42
N LEU A 147 13.31 4.05 -14.33
CA LEU A 147 13.21 4.25 -15.79
C LEU A 147 11.75 4.23 -16.25
N HIS A 148 11.15 5.40 -16.48
CA HIS A 148 9.89 5.44 -17.20
C HIS A 148 10.17 5.16 -18.69
N ASN A 149 9.83 3.97 -19.19
CA ASN A 149 9.97 3.65 -20.61
C ASN A 149 8.93 4.44 -21.42
N GLN A 150 9.27 5.68 -21.76
CA GLN A 150 8.68 6.38 -22.88
C GLN A 150 9.40 5.89 -24.13
N MET A 151 8.70 5.31 -25.10
CA MET A 151 9.25 5.12 -26.45
C MET A 151 9.65 6.46 -27.15
N ALA A 152 9.75 7.61 -26.48
CA ALA A 152 9.78 8.94 -27.10
C ALA A 152 10.53 10.10 -26.38
N GLY A 153 11.20 9.93 -25.22
CA GLY A 153 11.80 11.09 -24.52
C GLY A 153 12.17 10.89 -23.04
N VAL A 154 13.11 9.99 -22.79
CA VAL A 154 13.59 9.49 -21.48
C VAL A 154 13.66 10.54 -20.35
N GLY A 155 12.95 10.28 -19.25
CA GLY A 155 13.07 11.00 -17.98
C GLY A 155 13.08 10.02 -16.81
N TRP A 156 14.01 10.23 -15.87
CA TRP A 156 14.07 9.50 -14.61
C TRP A 156 13.05 10.07 -13.63
N ARG A 157 12.28 9.21 -12.95
CA ARG A 157 11.47 9.65 -11.82
C ARG A 157 12.25 9.44 -10.53
N TYR A 158 12.32 10.50 -9.73
CA TYR A 158 12.82 10.50 -8.36
C TYR A 158 11.75 11.08 -7.45
N LEU A 159 11.65 10.58 -6.23
CA LEU A 159 10.91 11.31 -5.19
C LEU A 159 11.80 12.44 -4.67
N ASN A 160 11.28 13.66 -4.66
CA ASN A 160 11.98 14.79 -4.04
C ASN A 160 11.92 14.70 -2.50
N SER A 161 13.06 14.85 -1.83
CA SER A 161 13.17 14.86 -0.37
C SER A 161 12.31 15.92 0.32
N THR A 162 12.07 17.06 -0.34
CA THR A 162 11.37 18.20 0.26
C THR A 162 9.85 18.07 0.23
N ASN A 163 9.29 17.62 -0.90
CA ASN A 163 7.83 17.65 -1.12
C ASN A 163 7.20 16.27 -1.29
N GLU A 164 8.00 15.20 -1.42
CA GLU A 164 7.47 13.88 -1.72
C GLU A 164 7.91 12.76 -0.79
N ALA A 165 9.11 12.82 -0.21
CA ALA A 165 9.59 11.76 0.67
C ALA A 165 8.71 11.56 1.92
N GLU A 166 8.30 12.66 2.56
CA GLU A 166 7.46 12.60 3.76
C GLU A 166 6.03 12.13 3.46
N PRO A 167 5.30 12.69 2.45
CA PRO A 167 4.01 12.12 2.07
C PRO A 167 4.09 10.66 1.61
N PHE A 168 5.18 10.23 0.96
CA PHE A 168 5.39 8.83 0.61
C PHE A 168 5.46 7.94 1.86
N LEU A 169 6.26 8.32 2.87
CA LEU A 169 6.37 7.58 4.13
C LEU A 169 5.06 7.56 4.89
N ASP A 170 4.36 8.71 4.96
CA ASP A 170 3.05 8.81 5.59
C ASP A 170 2.04 7.86 4.93
N TYR A 171 2.02 7.80 3.59
CA TYR A 171 1.16 6.86 2.87
C TYR A 171 1.60 5.40 3.03
N ALA A 172 2.90 5.12 3.01
CA ALA A 172 3.42 3.77 3.21
C ALA A 172 3.01 3.22 4.59
N TYR A 173 3.12 4.04 5.63
CA TYR A 173 2.68 3.68 6.98
C TYR A 173 1.16 3.60 7.10
N PHE A 174 0.44 4.56 6.53
CA PHE A 174 -1.03 4.58 6.55
C PHE A 174 -1.61 3.33 5.89
N LEU A 175 -1.10 2.95 4.71
CA LEU A 175 -1.56 1.81 3.93
C LEU A 175 -1.00 0.46 4.42
N GLY A 176 -0.11 0.48 5.42
CA GLY A 176 0.35 -0.73 6.11
C GLY A 176 1.51 -1.45 5.43
N PHE A 177 2.37 -0.73 4.70
CA PHE A 177 3.59 -1.23 4.07
C PHE A 177 4.85 -1.01 4.90
N THR A 178 4.78 -0.17 5.93
CA THR A 178 5.90 0.12 6.80
C THR A 178 5.51 0.09 8.26
N GLU A 179 6.48 -0.22 9.10
CA GLU A 179 6.38 -0.15 10.56
C GLU A 179 7.53 0.74 11.12
N PRO A 180 7.30 1.50 12.21
CA PRO A 180 8.35 2.27 12.85
C PRO A 180 9.53 1.38 13.29
N TYR A 181 10.75 1.81 12.97
CA TYR A 181 11.97 1.09 13.29
C TYR A 181 13.14 2.05 13.51
N LEU A 182 13.74 2.00 14.70
CA LEU A 182 14.79 2.94 15.13
C LEU A 182 14.32 4.39 14.94
N ASP A 183 15.04 5.19 14.15
CA ASP A 183 14.75 6.58 13.80
C ASP A 183 14.02 6.73 12.44
N GLY A 184 13.56 5.62 11.86
CA GLY A 184 12.83 5.60 10.60
C GLY A 184 11.80 4.48 10.53
N TRP A 185 11.79 3.77 9.40
CA TRP A 185 10.81 2.75 9.09
C TRP A 185 11.46 1.50 8.49
N VAL A 186 10.83 0.35 8.65
CA VAL A 186 11.14 -0.85 7.86
C VAL A 186 9.97 -1.20 6.96
N MET A 187 10.28 -1.78 5.80
CA MET A 187 9.30 -2.36 4.89
C MET A 187 8.73 -3.63 5.50
N ASP A 188 7.46 -3.55 5.89
CA ASP A 188 6.71 -4.60 6.55
C ASP A 188 5.24 -4.51 6.11
N PRO A 189 4.82 -5.30 5.11
CA PRO A 189 3.45 -5.27 4.60
C PRO A 189 2.43 -6.01 5.48
N THR A 190 2.74 -6.37 6.75
CA THR A 190 1.83 -7.12 7.63
C THR A 190 0.41 -6.54 7.62
N ARG A 191 0.27 -5.24 7.91
CA ARG A 191 -1.03 -4.56 7.97
C ARG A 191 -1.75 -4.47 6.62
N ALA A 192 -1.01 -4.30 5.53
CA ALA A 192 -1.59 -4.34 4.19
C ALA A 192 -2.18 -5.73 3.89
N ILE A 193 -1.48 -6.80 4.26
CA ILE A 193 -1.93 -8.19 4.09
C ILE A 193 -3.16 -8.47 4.97
N GLU A 194 -3.16 -8.03 6.23
CA GLU A 194 -4.31 -8.18 7.14
C GLU A 194 -5.61 -7.64 6.53
N GLY A 195 -5.52 -6.51 5.82
CA GLY A 195 -6.62 -5.85 5.14
C GLY A 195 -7.23 -6.64 3.97
N VAL A 196 -6.55 -7.69 3.50
CA VAL A 196 -7.02 -8.54 2.39
C VAL A 196 -7.20 -10.01 2.79
N LEU A 197 -6.78 -10.43 3.99
CA LEU A 197 -6.81 -11.85 4.41
C LEU A 197 -8.19 -12.50 4.26
N ASP A 198 -9.28 -11.82 4.62
CA ASP A 198 -10.63 -12.38 4.50
C ASP A 198 -11.07 -12.59 3.04
N ASN A 199 -10.47 -11.85 2.10
CA ASN A 199 -10.76 -12.01 0.67
C ASN A 199 -9.99 -13.18 0.04
N LEU A 200 -8.94 -13.70 0.70
CA LEU A 200 -8.14 -14.79 0.17
C LEU A 200 -8.86 -16.15 0.21
N GLN A 201 -9.97 -16.25 0.96
CA GLN A 201 -10.81 -17.45 1.06
C GLN A 201 -10.00 -18.72 1.34
N LEU A 202 -9.19 -18.68 2.40
CA LEU A 202 -8.29 -19.78 2.74
C LEU A 202 -9.08 -20.98 3.27
N ALA A 203 -8.85 -22.13 2.66
CA ALA A 203 -9.29 -23.42 3.21
C ALA A 203 -8.23 -23.94 4.18
N SER A 204 -8.58 -24.98 4.94
CA SER A 204 -7.60 -25.73 5.72
C SER A 204 -6.50 -26.29 4.81
N ALA A 205 -5.25 -26.09 5.19
CA ALA A 205 -4.06 -26.53 4.46
C ALA A 205 -4.04 -26.08 2.98
N THR A 206 -4.35 -24.81 2.72
CA THR A 206 -4.23 -24.23 1.37
C THR A 206 -2.77 -24.31 0.91
N PRO A 207 -2.46 -24.81 -0.30
CA PRO A 207 -1.09 -24.84 -0.83
C PRO A 207 -0.45 -23.45 -0.83
N ILE A 208 0.82 -23.36 -0.43
CA ILE A 208 1.50 -22.06 -0.26
C ILE A 208 1.55 -21.27 -1.57
N GLN A 209 1.78 -21.94 -2.70
CA GLN A 209 1.78 -21.28 -4.00
C GLN A 209 0.42 -20.65 -4.32
N GLN A 210 -0.68 -21.37 -4.04
CA GLN A 210 -2.03 -20.85 -4.26
C GLN A 210 -2.31 -19.63 -3.35
N PHE A 211 -1.82 -19.66 -2.11
CA PHE A 211 -1.91 -18.51 -1.21
C PHE A 211 -1.15 -17.30 -1.77
N LEU A 212 0.11 -17.49 -2.21
CA LEU A 212 0.93 -16.42 -2.78
C LEU A 212 0.32 -15.85 -4.06
N ASP A 213 -0.22 -16.69 -4.93
CA ASP A 213 -0.90 -16.26 -6.17
C ASP A 213 -2.13 -15.39 -5.85
N ARG A 214 -2.99 -15.82 -4.91
CA ARG A 214 -4.16 -15.02 -4.47
C ARG A 214 -3.73 -13.73 -3.77
N LEU A 215 -2.66 -13.77 -2.97
CA LEU A 215 -2.13 -12.58 -2.34
C LEU A 215 -1.64 -11.56 -3.38
N ALA A 216 -0.93 -12.03 -4.40
CA ALA A 216 -0.44 -11.22 -5.52
C ALA A 216 -1.56 -10.62 -6.38
N GLU A 217 -2.71 -11.28 -6.50
CA GLU A 217 -3.90 -10.71 -7.15
C GLU A 217 -4.47 -9.51 -6.38
N HIS A 218 -4.48 -9.59 -5.04
CA HIS A 218 -5.01 -8.52 -4.19
C HIS A 218 -3.99 -7.42 -3.86
N LEU A 219 -2.71 -7.77 -3.80
CA LEU A 219 -1.59 -6.88 -3.48
C LEU A 219 -0.48 -7.06 -4.53
N PRO A 220 -0.67 -6.50 -5.74
CA PRO A 220 0.21 -6.75 -6.88
C PRO A 220 1.63 -6.16 -6.75
N MET A 221 1.89 -5.38 -5.70
CA MET A 221 3.22 -4.89 -5.31
C MET A 221 4.04 -5.91 -4.51
N LEU A 222 3.44 -7.02 -4.06
CA LEU A 222 4.14 -8.10 -3.37
C LEU A 222 4.67 -9.14 -4.36
N ASP A 223 5.46 -10.08 -3.86
CA ASP A 223 6.04 -11.20 -4.62
C ASP A 223 5.02 -11.86 -5.55
N ARG A 224 5.44 -12.18 -6.77
CA ARG A 224 4.60 -12.74 -7.86
C ARG A 224 3.50 -11.79 -8.38
N GLY A 225 3.39 -10.59 -7.83
CA GLY A 225 2.45 -9.57 -8.29
C GLY A 225 2.88 -8.90 -9.59
N LYS A 226 1.90 -8.54 -10.42
CA LYS A 226 2.12 -7.90 -11.72
C LYS A 226 2.91 -6.58 -11.63
N TYR A 227 2.89 -5.88 -10.48
CA TYR A 227 3.66 -4.65 -10.36
C TYR A 227 5.14 -4.95 -10.18
N ARG A 228 5.50 -6.05 -9.50
CA ARG A 228 6.90 -6.49 -9.38
C ARG A 228 7.50 -6.79 -10.75
N GLU A 229 6.77 -7.51 -11.61
CA GLU A 229 7.21 -7.80 -12.99
C GLU A 229 7.52 -6.54 -13.82
N LEU A 230 6.75 -5.47 -13.61
CA LEU A 230 6.94 -4.20 -14.32
C LEU A 230 8.04 -3.32 -13.69
N VAL A 231 8.16 -3.35 -12.37
CA VAL A 231 8.99 -2.42 -11.60
C VAL A 231 10.40 -2.96 -11.37
N GLU A 232 10.55 -4.24 -11.04
CA GLU A 232 11.85 -4.85 -10.74
C GLU A 232 12.90 -4.67 -11.86
N PRO A 233 12.57 -4.82 -13.15
CA PRO A 233 13.53 -4.56 -14.23
C PRO A 233 14.03 -3.10 -14.31
N MET A 234 13.33 -2.18 -13.65
CA MET A 234 13.66 -0.75 -13.61
C MET A 234 14.47 -0.37 -12.36
N ILE A 235 14.67 -1.29 -11.40
CA ILE A 235 15.41 -1.02 -10.17
C ILE A 235 16.90 -0.96 -10.49
N ILE A 236 17.47 0.23 -10.34
CA ILE A 236 18.92 0.47 -10.41
C ILE A 236 19.41 0.77 -8.99
N ALA A 237 19.21 -0.20 -8.09
CA ALA A 237 19.74 -0.14 -6.74
C ALA A 237 21.07 -0.92 -6.70
N GLU A 238 22.08 -0.34 -6.07
CA GLU A 238 23.35 -1.03 -5.84
C GLU A 238 23.10 -2.33 -5.07
N ASN A 239 23.62 -3.45 -5.59
CA ASN A 239 23.52 -4.79 -5.00
C ASN A 239 22.11 -5.39 -4.93
N TRP A 240 21.12 -4.85 -5.66
CA TRP A 240 19.84 -5.52 -5.84
C TRP A 240 19.96 -6.62 -6.90
N GLN A 241 19.42 -7.80 -6.61
CA GLN A 241 19.30 -8.91 -7.54
C GLN A 241 17.87 -9.47 -7.48
N PRO A 242 17.31 -9.90 -8.62
CA PRO A 242 16.02 -10.59 -8.63
C PRO A 242 16.12 -11.87 -7.78
N LEU A 243 15.04 -12.19 -7.06
CA LEU A 243 14.98 -13.43 -6.30
C LEU A 243 14.93 -14.62 -7.25
N GLU A 244 15.81 -15.59 -7.03
CA GLU A 244 15.84 -16.83 -7.80
C GLU A 244 15.09 -17.95 -7.08
N GLY A 245 14.40 -18.79 -7.86
CA GLY A 245 13.70 -19.97 -7.36
C GLY A 245 12.45 -19.63 -6.54
N ARG A 246 12.21 -20.40 -5.47
CA ARG A 246 11.02 -20.27 -4.61
C ARG A 246 11.35 -19.65 -3.27
N ILE A 247 12.05 -18.53 -3.34
CA ILE A 247 12.40 -17.71 -2.18
C ILE A 247 11.41 -16.55 -2.10
N ILE A 248 10.85 -16.33 -0.92
CA ILE A 248 9.98 -15.20 -0.62
C ILE A 248 10.86 -14.02 -0.19
N SER A 249 10.59 -12.82 -0.71
CA SER A 249 11.33 -11.60 -0.36
C SER A 249 11.41 -11.35 1.15
N ALA A 250 12.43 -10.63 1.60
CA ALA A 250 12.62 -10.39 3.03
C ALA A 250 11.42 -9.63 3.64
N SER A 251 10.86 -8.65 2.93
CA SER A 251 9.71 -7.88 3.39
C SER A 251 8.45 -8.75 3.54
N LEU A 252 8.14 -9.59 2.54
CA LEU A 252 7.00 -10.51 2.63
C LEU A 252 7.26 -11.63 3.65
N SER A 253 8.47 -12.16 3.74
CA SER A 253 8.81 -13.20 4.73
C SER A 253 8.57 -12.71 6.16
N GLN A 254 9.06 -11.51 6.48
CA GLN A 254 8.82 -10.86 7.76
C GLN A 254 7.34 -10.71 8.06
N ALA A 255 6.56 -10.23 7.09
CA ALA A 255 5.12 -10.04 7.28
C ALA A 255 4.38 -11.36 7.52
N LEU A 256 4.72 -12.42 6.78
CA LEU A 256 4.14 -13.75 6.98
C LEU A 256 4.50 -14.32 8.36
N LEU A 257 5.76 -14.19 8.79
CA LEU A 257 6.19 -14.62 10.12
C LEU A 257 5.44 -13.85 11.23
N ARG A 258 5.21 -12.54 11.07
CA ARG A 258 4.42 -11.75 12.03
C ARG A 258 2.95 -12.18 12.06
N LEU A 259 2.35 -12.49 10.92
CA LEU A 259 0.99 -13.04 10.85
C LEU A 259 0.89 -14.41 11.52
N GLU A 260 1.93 -15.23 11.48
CA GLU A 260 2.00 -16.49 12.24
C GLU A 260 2.16 -16.25 13.74
N LEU A 261 3.07 -15.36 14.14
CA LEU A 261 3.30 -15.00 15.55
C LEU A 261 2.06 -14.39 16.22
N THR A 262 1.26 -13.64 15.45
CA THR A 262 -0.01 -13.06 15.91
C THR A 262 -1.20 -14.01 15.73
N MET A 263 -0.95 -15.28 15.40
CA MET A 263 -1.95 -16.33 15.25
C MET A 263 -3.03 -16.03 14.20
N GLN A 264 -2.74 -15.18 13.22
CA GLN A 264 -3.66 -14.93 12.10
C GLN A 264 -3.52 -15.96 11.00
N LEU A 265 -2.32 -16.49 10.81
CA LEU A 265 -2.01 -17.59 9.89
C LEU A 265 -1.24 -18.69 10.61
N THR A 266 -1.20 -19.87 10.03
CA THR A 266 -0.33 -20.96 10.49
C THR A 266 0.28 -21.64 9.27
N PHE A 267 1.61 -21.83 9.28
CA PHE A 267 2.33 -22.45 8.16
C PHE A 267 2.85 -23.83 8.55
N ASN A 268 2.61 -24.81 7.67
CA ASN A 268 3.11 -26.16 7.84
C ASN A 268 4.05 -26.54 6.71
N THR A 269 5.04 -27.36 7.03
CA THR A 269 5.96 -27.98 6.07
C THR A 269 5.55 -29.43 5.89
N LEU A 270 5.35 -29.85 4.64
CA LEU A 270 5.10 -31.25 4.32
C LEU A 270 6.44 -31.94 4.00
N SER A 271 6.56 -33.23 4.34
CA SER A 271 7.76 -34.02 3.99
C SER A 271 7.88 -34.10 2.46
N ASP A 272 9.07 -33.83 1.94
CA ASP A 272 9.42 -33.99 0.53
C ASP A 272 8.52 -33.25 -0.47
N ASP A 273 7.93 -32.12 -0.06
CA ASP A 273 7.08 -31.32 -0.93
C ASP A 273 7.90 -30.62 -2.02
N PRO A 274 7.75 -31.03 -3.30
CA PRO A 274 8.49 -30.41 -4.39
C PRO A 274 7.89 -29.06 -4.79
N TYR A 275 6.91 -28.53 -4.05
CA TYR A 275 6.24 -27.24 -4.23
C TYR A 275 6.42 -26.28 -3.03
N ASP A 276 7.33 -26.60 -2.10
CA ASP A 276 7.65 -25.75 -0.97
C ASP A 276 8.22 -24.38 -1.38
N TRP A 277 8.06 -23.40 -0.50
CA TRP A 277 8.63 -22.07 -0.60
C TRP A 277 9.49 -21.75 0.62
N ILE A 278 10.47 -20.87 0.44
CA ILE A 278 11.45 -20.52 1.47
C ILE A 278 11.15 -19.12 2.01
N LEU A 279 10.80 -19.07 3.29
CA LEU A 279 10.80 -17.83 4.09
C LEU A 279 12.23 -17.50 4.52
N GLN A 280 12.54 -16.20 4.51
CA GLN A 280 13.80 -15.64 4.98
C GLN A 280 13.59 -14.99 6.34
N ASP A 281 14.25 -15.50 7.38
CA ASP A 281 14.20 -14.95 8.73
C ASP A 281 15.16 -13.75 8.88
N THR A 282 14.97 -12.94 9.92
CA THR A 282 15.76 -11.72 10.17
C THR A 282 17.22 -12.02 10.47
N ASN A 283 17.52 -13.21 11.00
CA ASN A 283 18.88 -13.69 11.27
C ASN A 283 19.57 -14.34 10.05
N GLY A 284 18.90 -14.36 8.89
CA GLY A 284 19.39 -15.01 7.67
C GLY A 284 19.13 -16.52 7.59
N SER A 285 18.48 -17.12 8.60
CA SER A 285 18.00 -18.50 8.53
C SER A 285 16.84 -18.62 7.53
N GLN A 286 16.62 -19.85 7.06
CA GLN A 286 15.61 -20.16 6.05
C GLN A 286 14.64 -21.21 6.59
N ARG A 287 13.34 -20.99 6.37
CA ARG A 287 12.28 -21.94 6.73
C ARG A 287 11.47 -22.31 5.50
N ARG A 288 11.32 -23.61 5.25
CA ARG A 288 10.45 -24.13 4.21
C ARG A 288 9.01 -24.15 4.68
N ILE A 289 8.09 -23.75 3.81
CA ILE A 289 6.64 -23.79 4.04
C ILE A 289 5.94 -24.40 2.83
N SER A 290 4.92 -25.22 3.10
CA SER A 290 4.18 -25.98 2.08
C SER A 290 2.71 -25.59 2.02
N THR A 291 2.09 -25.36 3.18
CA THR A 291 0.67 -25.01 3.28
C THR A 291 0.45 -23.91 4.31
N VAL A 292 -0.66 -23.19 4.14
CA VAL A 292 -1.13 -22.17 5.06
C VAL A 292 -2.57 -22.46 5.48
N SER A 293 -2.89 -22.15 6.73
CA SER A 293 -4.26 -22.18 7.26
C SER A 293 -4.57 -20.89 8.01
N VAL A 294 -5.85 -20.61 8.19
CA VAL A 294 -6.32 -19.55 9.10
C VAL A 294 -5.90 -19.92 10.53
N GLY A 295 -5.24 -18.97 11.20
CA GLY A 295 -4.80 -19.13 12.58
C GLY A 295 -5.93 -18.95 13.59
N GLU A 296 -5.64 -19.21 14.87
CA GLU A 296 -6.65 -19.20 15.94
C GLU A 296 -7.30 -17.83 16.16
N ALA A 297 -6.60 -16.73 15.91
CA ALA A 297 -7.15 -15.38 16.09
C ALA A 297 -8.26 -15.03 15.08
N ARG A 298 -8.47 -15.86 14.06
CA ARG A 298 -9.44 -15.66 12.97
C ARG A 298 -10.48 -16.80 12.87
N LYS A 299 -10.48 -17.76 13.79
CA LYS A 299 -11.55 -18.77 13.92
C LYS A 299 -12.70 -18.24 14.78
#